data_AF-A0A973IB01-F1
#
_entry.id   AF-A0A973IB01-F1
#
_cell.length_a   1.000
_cell.length_b   1.000
_cell.length_c   1.000
_cell.angle_alpha   90.00
_cell.angle_beta   90.00
_cell.angle_gamma   90.00
#
_symmetry.space_group_name_H-M   'P 1'
#
loop_
_entity.id
_entity.type
_entity.pdbx_description
1 polymer ?
#
loop_
_entity_poly.entity_id
_entity_poly.type
_entity_poly.pdbx_seq_one_letter_code
_entity_poly.pdbx_strand_id
1 'polypeptide(L)'
;MSTSDIDRIRQSWSLAMANPTQTSTLFYSNLFRIDETAKPLFVGDLALQGRKLMETLGFIVDHLEEPETLLPAAEDLAKAHVSYGVTQDQYAGVGQALILTLQQLLGVNFTPEDEQAWGRVYTSLADHMISVAYD
;
A
#
# COMPACT_ATOMS: atom_id res chain seq x y z
N MET A 1 5.40 13.92 9.05
CA MET A 1 4.57 14.16 7.85
C MET A 1 3.84 15.49 8.02
N SER A 2 3.63 16.27 6.95
CA SER A 2 2.88 17.53 7.07
C SER A 2 1.37 17.27 6.99
N THR A 3 0.54 18.13 7.60
CA THR A 3 -0.94 18.05 7.46
C THR A 3 -1.36 18.09 5.98
N SER A 4 -0.65 18.85 5.16
CA SER A 4 -0.90 18.91 3.71
C SER A 4 -0.64 17.58 3.00
N ASP A 5 0.32 16.76 3.44
CA ASP A 5 0.57 15.45 2.85
C ASP A 5 -0.56 14.47 3.19
N ILE A 6 -1.04 14.51 4.43
CA ILE A 6 -2.14 13.66 4.91
C ILE A 6 -3.42 13.97 4.14
N ASP A 7 -3.75 15.24 3.96
CA ASP A 7 -4.94 15.66 3.22
C ASP A 7 -4.89 15.18 1.75
N ARG A 8 -3.73 15.28 1.11
CA ARG A 8 -3.51 14.77 -0.26
C ARG A 8 -3.72 13.27 -0.36
N ILE A 9 -3.16 12.52 0.58
CA ILE A 9 -3.30 11.07 0.63
C ILE A 9 -4.76 10.68 0.84
N ARG A 10 -5.45 11.28 1.82
CA ARG A 10 -6.88 11.02 2.07
C ARG A 10 -7.76 11.39 0.87
N GLN A 11 -7.49 12.52 0.21
CA GLN A 11 -8.25 12.95 -0.98
C GLN A 11 -8.05 11.99 -2.15
N SER A 12 -6.80 11.70 -2.52
CA SER A 12 -6.49 10.79 -3.63
C SER A 12 -6.95 9.35 -3.35
N TRP A 13 -6.84 8.90 -2.10
CA TRP A 13 -7.39 7.61 -1.66
C TRP A 13 -8.91 7.56 -1.82
N SER A 14 -9.63 8.59 -1.38
CA SER A 14 -11.09 8.68 -1.52
C SER A 14 -11.54 8.56 -2.97
N LEU A 15 -10.83 9.23 -3.90
CA LEU A 15 -11.09 9.13 -5.34
C LEU A 15 -10.83 7.71 -5.88
N ALA A 16 -9.70 7.09 -5.50
CA ALA A 16 -9.37 5.72 -5.90
C ALA A 16 -10.39 4.70 -5.35
N MET A 17 -10.95 4.95 -4.17
CA MET A 17 -11.90 4.07 -3.51
C MET A 17 -13.34 4.22 -4.00
N ALA A 18 -13.61 5.09 -4.98
CA ALA A 18 -14.89 5.11 -5.68
C ALA A 18 -15.21 3.77 -6.38
N ASN A 19 -14.17 2.99 -6.74
CA ASN A 19 -14.31 1.63 -7.28
C ASN A 19 -13.22 0.69 -6.73
N PRO A 20 -13.38 0.15 -5.52
CA PRO A 20 -12.34 -0.62 -4.84
C PRO A 20 -11.98 -1.93 -5.56
N THR A 21 -12.93 -2.53 -6.27
CA THR A 21 -12.68 -3.74 -7.07
C THR A 21 -11.79 -3.44 -8.26
N GLN A 22 -12.03 -2.33 -8.96
CA GLN A 22 -11.15 -1.89 -10.04
C GLN A 22 -9.75 -1.54 -9.51
N THR A 23 -9.68 -0.82 -8.39
CA THR A 23 -8.41 -0.40 -7.77
C THR A 23 -7.55 -1.57 -7.39
N SER A 24 -8.11 -2.56 -6.68
CA SER A 24 -7.38 -3.78 -6.31
C SER A 24 -6.98 -4.64 -7.52
N THR A 25 -7.84 -4.74 -8.54
CA THR A 25 -7.52 -5.46 -9.79
C THR A 25 -6.32 -4.83 -10.50
N LEU A 26 -6.33 -3.51 -10.61
CA LEU A 26 -5.24 -2.77 -11.25
C LEU A 26 -3.95 -2.84 -10.44
N PHE A 27 -4.05 -2.76 -9.11
CA PHE A 27 -2.93 -2.97 -8.20
C PHE A 27 -2.25 -4.31 -8.44
N TYR A 28 -3.00 -5.42 -8.44
CA TYR A 28 -2.40 -6.74 -8.68
C TYR A 28 -1.83 -6.88 -10.08
N SER A 29 -2.48 -6.32 -11.10
CA SER A 29 -1.95 -6.31 -12.45
C SER A 29 -0.60 -5.59 -12.53
N ASN A 30 -0.47 -4.44 -11.85
CA ASN A 30 0.79 -3.69 -11.77
C ASN A 30 1.86 -4.43 -10.95
N LEU A 31 1.50 -4.93 -9.76
CA LEU A 31 2.41 -5.66 -8.89
C LEU A 31 3.00 -6.86 -9.61
N PHE A 32 2.16 -7.67 -10.24
CA PHE A 32 2.59 -8.88 -10.94
C PHE A 32 3.34 -8.62 -12.24
N ARG A 33 3.29 -7.40 -12.77
CA ARG A 33 4.13 -6.96 -13.89
C ARG A 33 5.49 -6.45 -13.41
N ILE A 34 5.55 -5.84 -12.23
CA ILE A 34 6.79 -5.36 -11.60
C ILE A 34 7.58 -6.54 -11.04
N ASP A 35 6.91 -7.42 -10.32
CA ASP A 35 7.48 -8.58 -9.67
C ASP A 35 6.59 -9.80 -9.88
N GLU A 36 6.96 -10.63 -10.86
CA GLU A 36 6.26 -11.88 -11.12
C GLU A 36 6.40 -12.90 -9.99
N THR A 37 7.45 -12.77 -9.15
CA THR A 37 7.71 -13.66 -8.01
C THR A 37 6.73 -13.42 -6.86
N ALA A 38 5.99 -12.31 -6.89
CA ALA A 38 4.91 -12.04 -5.94
C ALA A 38 3.67 -12.91 -6.20
N LYS A 39 3.40 -13.33 -7.45
CA LYS A 39 2.19 -14.10 -7.82
C LYS A 39 1.92 -15.32 -6.93
N PRO A 40 2.92 -16.18 -6.62
CA PRO A 40 2.71 -17.36 -5.79
C PRO A 40 2.39 -17.05 -4.32
N LEU A 41 2.68 -15.83 -3.83
CA LEU A 41 2.37 -15.40 -2.46
C LEU A 41 0.87 -15.09 -2.28
N PHE A 42 0.15 -14.81 -3.37
CA PHE A 42 -1.28 -14.52 -3.36
C PHE A 42 -2.10 -15.73 -3.79
N VAL A 43 -2.16 -16.73 -2.91
CA VAL A 43 -2.94 -17.97 -3.15
C VAL A 43 -4.43 -17.73 -2.85
N GLY A 44 -5.30 -18.26 -3.70
CA GLY A 44 -6.75 -18.27 -3.51
C GLY A 44 -7.51 -17.24 -4.33
N ASP A 45 -8.62 -16.74 -3.78
CA ASP A 45 -9.48 -15.76 -4.45
C ASP A 45 -8.84 -14.36 -4.41
N LEU A 46 -8.32 -13.92 -5.56
CA LEU A 46 -7.67 -12.62 -5.71
C LEU A 46 -8.64 -11.44 -5.46
N ALA A 47 -9.95 -11.62 -5.67
CA ALA A 47 -10.93 -10.59 -5.34
C ALA A 47 -11.10 -10.46 -3.81
N LEU A 48 -11.05 -11.57 -3.06
CA LEU A 48 -11.04 -11.53 -1.60
C LEU A 48 -9.74 -10.91 -1.07
N GLN A 49 -8.60 -11.26 -1.65
CA GLN A 49 -7.31 -10.65 -1.30
C GLN A 49 -7.31 -9.15 -1.60
N GLY A 50 -7.89 -8.75 -2.73
CA GLY A 50 -8.07 -7.36 -3.12
C GLY A 50 -8.88 -6.57 -2.11
N ARG A 51 -9.99 -7.13 -1.59
CA ARG A 51 -10.78 -6.48 -0.52
C ARG A 51 -9.94 -6.28 0.74
N LYS A 52 -9.26 -7.32 1.22
CA LYS A 52 -8.39 -7.24 2.40
C LYS A 52 -7.30 -6.19 2.23
N LEU A 53 -6.66 -6.15 1.07
CA LEU A 53 -5.65 -5.15 0.75
C LEU A 53 -6.21 -3.73 0.83
N MET A 54 -7.37 -3.47 0.21
CA MET A 54 -8.00 -2.15 0.25
C MET A 54 -8.42 -1.76 1.69
N GLU A 55 -8.89 -2.72 2.49
CA GLU A 55 -9.21 -2.50 3.91
C GLU A 55 -7.94 -2.13 4.71
N THR A 56 -6.84 -2.86 4.52
CA THR A 56 -5.56 -2.56 5.19
C THR A 56 -5.00 -1.20 4.78
N LEU A 57 -4.99 -0.87 3.49
CA LEU A 57 -4.54 0.44 3.01
C LEU A 57 -5.46 1.56 3.51
N GLY A 58 -6.77 1.33 3.55
CA GLY A 58 -7.73 2.27 4.10
C GLY A 58 -7.49 2.55 5.59
N PHE A 59 -7.26 1.49 6.38
CA PHE A 59 -6.89 1.64 7.78
C PHE A 59 -5.63 2.50 7.96
N ILE A 60 -4.59 2.28 7.14
CA ILE A 60 -3.36 3.09 7.18
C ILE A 60 -3.68 4.56 6.89
N VAL A 61 -4.46 4.84 5.82
CA VAL A 61 -4.84 6.20 5.41
C VAL A 61 -5.66 6.92 6.48
N ASP A 62 -6.56 6.21 7.15
CA ASP A 62 -7.40 6.77 8.20
C ASP A 62 -6.56 7.18 9.43
N HIS A 63 -5.55 6.38 9.78
CA HIS A 63 -4.77 6.51 11.03
C HIS A 63 -3.36 7.10 10.82
N LEU A 64 -3.11 7.82 9.73
CA LEU A 64 -1.80 8.45 9.44
C LEU A 64 -1.30 9.42 10.51
N GLU A 65 -2.19 9.92 11.36
CA GLU A 65 -1.90 10.85 12.46
C GLU A 65 -1.85 10.16 13.84
N GLU A 66 -2.09 8.85 13.89
CA GLU A 66 -2.25 8.06 15.12
C GLU A 66 -1.18 6.95 15.19
N PRO A 67 0.11 7.29 15.39
CA PRO A 67 1.19 6.31 15.39
C PRO A 67 1.03 5.22 16.45
N GLU A 68 0.42 5.54 17.59
CA GLU A 68 0.10 4.57 18.65
C GLU A 68 -0.90 3.48 18.22
N THR A 69 -1.70 3.76 17.20
CA THR A 69 -2.63 2.81 16.58
C THR A 69 -1.97 2.13 15.38
N LEU A 70 -1.27 2.90 14.55
CA LEU A 70 -0.71 2.44 13.28
C LEU A 70 0.49 1.51 13.45
N LEU A 71 1.43 1.84 14.35
CA LEU A 71 2.68 1.09 14.50
C LEU A 71 2.43 -0.35 15.01
N PRO A 72 1.62 -0.59 16.07
CA PRO A 72 1.35 -1.96 16.50
C PRO A 72 0.69 -2.82 15.40
N ALA A 73 -0.24 -2.24 14.64
CA ALA A 73 -0.87 -2.93 13.51
C ALA A 73 0.14 -3.24 12.40
N ALA A 74 1.07 -2.33 12.11
CA ALA A 74 2.15 -2.54 11.15
C ALA A 74 3.12 -3.64 11.60
N GLU A 75 3.45 -3.71 12.89
CA GLU A 75 4.29 -4.77 13.45
C GLU A 75 3.66 -6.16 13.32
N ASP A 76 2.37 -6.28 13.66
CA ASP A 76 1.62 -7.53 13.50
C ASP A 76 1.53 -7.95 12.04
N LEU A 77 1.31 -6.98 11.15
CA LEU A 77 1.32 -7.20 9.72
C LEU A 77 2.71 -7.63 9.22
N ALA A 78 3.79 -7.04 9.74
CA ALA A 78 5.16 -7.39 9.36
C ALA A 78 5.49 -8.84 9.71
N LYS A 79 5.13 -9.30 10.91
CA LYS A 79 5.27 -10.70 11.33
C LYS A 79 4.48 -11.65 10.42
N ALA A 80 3.27 -11.26 10.04
CA ALA A 80 2.46 -12.02 9.09
C ALA A 80 3.13 -12.11 7.71
N HIS A 81 3.71 -11.02 7.20
CA HIS A 81 4.43 -11.00 5.93
C HIS A 81 5.60 -12.01 5.90
N VAL A 82 6.36 -12.11 6.99
CA VAL A 82 7.42 -13.13 7.11
C VAL A 82 6.85 -14.54 7.00
N SER A 83 5.74 -14.82 7.69
CA SER A 83 5.08 -16.13 7.63
C SER A 83 4.52 -16.49 6.24
N TYR A 84 4.25 -15.48 5.41
CA TYR A 84 3.85 -15.66 4.02
C TYR A 84 5.03 -15.90 3.08
N GLY A 85 6.26 -15.69 3.54
CA GLY A 85 7.48 -15.81 2.74
C GLY A 85 7.79 -14.56 1.93
N VAL A 86 7.23 -13.40 2.30
CA VAL A 86 7.64 -12.10 1.75
C VAL A 86 9.09 -11.85 2.12
N THR A 87 9.87 -11.25 1.22
CA THR A 87 11.25 -10.81 1.48
C THR A 87 11.35 -9.29 1.56
N GLN A 88 12.46 -8.77 2.10
CA GLN A 88 12.71 -7.33 2.18
C GLN A 88 12.65 -6.64 0.80
N ASP A 89 13.21 -7.27 -0.24
CA ASP A 89 13.27 -6.70 -1.59
C ASP A 89 11.88 -6.53 -2.23
N GLN A 90 10.89 -7.32 -1.81
CA GLN A 90 9.54 -7.28 -2.37
C GLN A 90 8.72 -6.07 -1.92
N TYR A 91 9.10 -5.39 -0.83
CA TYR A 91 8.43 -4.16 -0.39
C TYR A 91 8.56 -3.04 -1.43
N ALA A 92 9.68 -2.93 -2.14
CA ALA A 92 9.84 -1.89 -3.17
C ALA A 92 8.83 -2.06 -4.31
N GLY A 93 8.59 -3.31 -4.73
CA GLY A 93 7.63 -3.64 -5.80
C GLY A 93 6.19 -3.27 -5.45
N VAL A 94 5.79 -3.48 -4.19
CA VAL A 94 4.46 -3.10 -3.68
C VAL A 94 4.26 -1.58 -3.71
N GLY A 95 5.25 -0.81 -3.27
CA GLY A 95 5.18 0.66 -3.29
C GLY A 95 5.05 1.19 -4.71
N GLN A 96 5.84 0.65 -5.64
CA GLN A 96 5.77 1.02 -7.05
C GLN A 96 4.41 0.66 -7.66
N ALA A 97 3.86 -0.52 -7.34
CA ALA A 97 2.54 -0.94 -7.82
C ALA A 97 1.42 -0.02 -7.32
N LEU A 98 1.49 0.41 -6.04
CA LEU A 98 0.53 1.35 -5.46
C LEU A 98 0.55 2.69 -6.19
N ILE A 99 1.72 3.30 -6.36
CA ILE A 99 1.86 4.59 -7.05
C ILE A 99 1.37 4.51 -8.50
N LEU A 100 1.78 3.49 -9.26
CA LEU A 100 1.32 3.30 -10.64
C LEU A 100 -0.20 3.14 -10.73
N THR A 101 -0.80 2.46 -9.75
CA THR A 101 -2.24 2.26 -9.70
C THR A 101 -2.98 3.58 -9.48
N LEU A 102 -2.50 4.40 -8.54
CA LEU A 102 -3.07 5.73 -8.29
C LEU A 102 -2.92 6.64 -9.51
N GLN A 103 -1.73 6.67 -10.13
CA GLN A 103 -1.48 7.41 -11.37
C GLN A 103 -2.44 7.01 -12.49
N GLN A 104 -2.65 5.71 -12.70
CA GLN A 104 -3.53 5.21 -13.78
C GLN A 104 -5.02 5.49 -13.52
N LEU A 105 -5.47 5.40 -12.27
CA LEU A 105 -6.88 5.65 -11.92
C LEU A 105 -7.23 7.13 -11.96
N LEU A 106 -6.35 7.97 -11.44
CA LEU A 106 -6.64 9.38 -11.19
C LEU A 106 -6.14 10.29 -12.32
N GLY A 107 -5.16 9.83 -13.12
CA GLY A 107 -4.62 10.57 -14.25
C GLY A 107 -4.14 11.96 -13.83
N VAL A 108 -4.66 13.00 -14.48
CA VAL A 108 -4.32 14.40 -14.18
C VAL A 108 -4.69 14.85 -12.76
N ASN A 109 -5.55 14.11 -12.05
CA ASN A 109 -5.93 14.40 -10.67
C ASN A 109 -4.95 13.81 -9.65
N PHE A 110 -3.90 13.10 -10.09
CA PHE A 110 -2.80 12.67 -9.23
C PHE A 110 -1.56 13.48 -9.56
N THR A 111 -1.31 14.47 -8.72
CA THR A 111 -0.24 15.45 -8.93
C THR A 111 1.11 14.90 -8.48
N PRO A 112 2.24 15.49 -8.93
CA PRO A 112 3.56 15.13 -8.45
C PRO A 112 3.70 15.24 -6.92
N GLU A 113 3.00 16.18 -6.29
CA GLU A 113 2.96 16.33 -4.84
C GLU A 113 2.23 15.17 -4.15
N ASP A 114 1.17 14.64 -4.76
CA ASP A 114 0.45 13.47 -4.24
C ASP A 114 1.33 12.23 -4.32
N GLU A 115 2.00 12.02 -5.45
CA GLU A 115 2.98 10.94 -5.63
C GLU A 115 4.07 10.98 -4.56
N GLN A 116 4.64 12.17 -4.32
CA GLN A 116 5.66 12.36 -3.30
C GLN A 116 5.14 12.10 -1.88
N ALA A 117 3.91 12.53 -1.57
CA ALA A 117 3.29 12.29 -0.27
C ALA A 117 3.08 10.78 -0.02
N TRP A 118 2.50 10.08 -0.99
CA TRP A 118 2.34 8.63 -0.94
C TRP A 118 3.67 7.90 -0.82
N GLY A 119 4.68 8.30 -1.61
CA GLY A 119 6.02 7.72 -1.55
C GLY A 119 6.64 7.85 -0.16
N ARG A 120 6.54 9.01 0.49
CA ARG A 120 7.04 9.22 1.86
C ARG A 120 6.36 8.31 2.87
N VAL A 121 5.03 8.23 2.83
CA VAL A 121 4.25 7.39 3.76
C VAL A 121 4.56 5.92 3.57
N TYR A 122 4.55 5.47 2.32
CA TYR A 122 4.83 4.08 1.99
C TYR A 122 6.22 3.66 2.47
N THR A 123 7.26 4.44 2.11
CA THR A 123 8.63 4.13 2.52
C THR A 123 8.77 4.13 4.03
N SER A 124 8.20 5.11 4.74
CA SER A 124 8.26 5.16 6.21
C SER A 124 7.61 3.93 6.86
N LEU A 125 6.48 3.46 6.33
CA LEU A 125 5.80 2.28 6.85
C LEU A 125 6.57 1.00 6.52
N ALA A 126 7.03 0.86 5.27
CA ALA A 126 7.80 -0.28 4.81
C ALA A 126 9.11 -0.41 5.60
N ASP A 127 9.85 0.67 5.81
CA ASP A 127 11.09 0.69 6.59
C ASP A 127 10.84 0.22 8.04
N HIS A 128 9.75 0.70 8.66
CA HIS A 128 9.36 0.26 10.00
C HIS A 128 9.03 -1.25 10.03
N MET A 129 8.20 -1.72 9.10
CA MET A 129 7.85 -3.14 9.00
C MET A 129 9.08 -4.02 8.76
N ILE A 130 9.97 -3.61 7.87
CA ILE A 130 11.24 -4.30 7.59
C ILE A 130 12.10 -4.37 8.86
N SER A 131 12.26 -3.25 9.57
CA SER A 131 13.07 -3.22 10.79
C SER A 131 12.54 -4.13 11.89
N VAL A 132 11.23 -4.38 11.94
CA VAL A 132 10.60 -5.26 12.92
C VAL A 132 10.65 -6.73 12.48
N ALA A 133 10.55 -6.99 11.17
CA ALA A 133 10.44 -8.34 10.62
C ALA A 133 11.78 -9.07 10.44
N TYR A 134 12.88 -8.33 10.21
CA TYR A 134 14.18 -8.89 9.80
C TYR A 134 15.34 -8.49 10.71
N ASP A 135 15.05 -8.10 11.95
CA ASP A 135 16.05 -7.83 13.00
C ASP A 135 16.72 -9.12 13.52
#